data_AF-A0A149RXC5-F1
#
_entry.id   AF-A0A149RXC5-F1
#
_cell.length_a   1.000
_cell.length_b   1.000
_cell.length_c   1.000
_cell.angle_alpha   90.00
_cell.angle_beta   90.00
_cell.angle_gamma   90.00
#
_symmetry.space_group_name_H-M   'P 1'
#
loop_
_entity.id
_entity.type
_entity.pdbx_description
1 polymer ?
#
loop_
_entity_poly.entity_id
_entity_poly.type
_entity_poly.pdbx_seq_one_letter_code
_entity_poly.pdbx_strand_id
1 'polypeptide(L)'
;MSFLPEGSVHACCVAWNGDGVLISGPPGSGKSELALRLMDVGFDLVADDRVLLDGAVASAPERLAGLIEVRGVGILRTSFVTNATVRLRVCLGEGQPRLPEPCRDPWTGAVMLRLEPGFPGTVARIRAALKACCGTYEWVAGAGENVAET
;
A
#
# COMPACT_ATOMS: atom_id res chain seq x y z
N MET A 1 -4.47 16.66 -0.40
CA MET A 1 -4.24 15.33 0.19
C MET A 1 -5.57 14.83 0.72
N SER A 2 -6.11 13.71 0.22
CA SER A 2 -7.34 13.14 0.77
C SER A 2 -6.99 12.29 1.99
N PHE A 3 -7.58 12.69 3.10
CA PHE A 3 -7.51 12.04 4.39
C PHE A 3 -8.41 10.78 4.37
N LEU A 4 -8.00 9.67 5.00
CA LEU A 4 -8.74 8.40 5.01
C LEU A 4 -9.33 8.17 6.41
N PRO A 5 -10.64 8.28 6.65
CA PRO A 5 -11.21 8.07 7.98
C PRO A 5 -11.05 6.62 8.47
N GLU A 6 -11.14 6.39 9.79
CA GLU A 6 -11.44 5.06 10.34
C GLU A 6 -12.66 4.48 9.62
N GLY A 7 -12.59 3.22 9.20
CA GLY A 7 -13.64 2.59 8.40
C GLY A 7 -13.21 2.26 6.97
N SER A 8 -14.12 2.43 6.01
CA SER A 8 -13.95 1.94 4.63
C SER A 8 -13.34 2.99 3.70
N VAL A 9 -12.24 2.63 3.05
CA VAL A 9 -11.48 3.50 2.15
C VAL A 9 -11.38 2.89 0.76
N HIS A 10 -11.35 3.74 -0.28
CA HIS A 10 -11.14 3.28 -1.66
C HIS A 10 -9.64 3.13 -1.96
N ALA A 11 -9.15 1.90 -1.82
CA ALA A 11 -7.75 1.54 -1.88
C ALA A 11 -7.59 0.04 -2.21
N CYS A 12 -6.35 -0.40 -2.41
CA CYS A 12 -5.99 -1.82 -2.42
C CYS A 12 -5.02 -2.07 -1.28
N CYS A 13 -5.00 -3.28 -0.73
CA CYS A 13 -4.00 -3.69 0.25
C CYS A 13 -3.48 -5.07 -0.08
N VAL A 14 -2.15 -5.21 -0.04
CA VAL A 14 -1.42 -6.47 -0.18
C VAL A 14 -0.42 -6.60 0.96
N ALA A 15 -0.02 -7.81 1.31
CA ALA A 15 0.87 -8.07 2.44
C ALA A 15 2.06 -8.94 2.06
N TRP A 16 3.17 -8.76 2.77
CA TRP A 16 4.32 -9.66 2.73
C TRP A 16 4.59 -10.12 4.16
N ASN A 17 4.41 -11.41 4.44
CA ASN A 17 4.57 -11.97 5.79
C ASN A 17 3.76 -11.23 6.88
N GLY A 18 2.56 -10.74 6.54
CA GLY A 18 1.68 -9.99 7.45
C GLY A 18 1.92 -8.48 7.50
N ASP A 19 3.00 -7.96 6.91
CA ASP A 19 3.26 -6.52 6.79
C ASP A 19 2.60 -5.96 5.52
N GLY A 20 1.62 -5.08 5.72
CA GLY A 20 0.73 -4.54 4.71
C GLY A 20 1.29 -3.32 3.97
N VAL A 21 1.01 -3.27 2.67
CA VAL A 21 1.17 -2.12 1.78
C VAL A 21 -0.22 -1.64 1.39
N LEU A 22 -0.62 -0.45 1.86
CA LEU A 22 -1.86 0.21 1.47
C LEU A 22 -1.62 1.06 0.22
N ILE A 23 -2.29 0.74 -0.89
CA ILE A 23 -2.15 1.41 -2.17
C ILE A 23 -3.37 2.31 -2.38
N SER A 24 -3.13 3.62 -2.40
CA SER A 24 -4.17 4.65 -2.51
C SER A 24 -3.88 5.58 -3.69
N GLY A 25 -4.91 6.27 -4.17
CA GLY A 25 -4.79 7.18 -5.31
C GLY A 25 -6.14 7.37 -6.02
N PRO A 26 -6.22 8.33 -6.95
CA PRO A 26 -7.45 8.60 -7.71
C PRO A 26 -8.02 7.34 -8.40
N PRO A 27 -9.32 7.30 -8.71
CA PRO A 27 -9.88 6.28 -9.59
C PRO A 27 -9.08 6.20 -10.91
N GLY A 28 -8.84 4.98 -11.40
CA GLY A 28 -8.05 4.78 -12.62
C GLY A 28 -6.53 4.94 -12.49
N SER A 29 -5.99 5.29 -11.31
CA SER A 29 -4.53 5.43 -11.10
C SER A 29 -3.72 4.12 -11.13
N GLY A 30 -4.37 2.97 -11.32
CA GLY A 30 -3.70 1.67 -11.37
C GLY A 30 -3.43 1.01 -10.02
N LYS A 31 -4.26 1.27 -9.00
CA LYS A 31 -4.13 0.64 -7.67
C LYS A 31 -4.16 -0.89 -7.74
N SER A 32 -5.22 -1.46 -8.34
CA SER A 32 -5.40 -2.92 -8.49
C SER A 32 -4.33 -3.52 -9.40
N GLU A 33 -3.96 -2.82 -10.46
CA GLU A 33 -2.84 -3.21 -11.35
C GLU A 33 -1.50 -3.29 -10.60
N LEU A 34 -1.21 -2.32 -9.72
CA LEU A 34 -0.01 -2.39 -8.88
C LEU A 34 -0.10 -3.50 -7.82
N ALA A 35 -1.30 -3.74 -7.25
CA ALA A 35 -1.53 -4.84 -6.34
C ALA A 35 -1.24 -6.19 -7.01
N LEU A 36 -1.73 -6.42 -8.24
CA LEU A 36 -1.44 -7.61 -9.04
C LEU A 36 0.06 -7.80 -9.25
N ARG A 37 0.79 -6.76 -9.66
CA ARG A 37 2.25 -6.86 -9.85
C ARG A 37 3.01 -7.16 -8.56
N LEU A 38 2.49 -6.74 -7.40
CA LEU A 38 3.05 -7.12 -6.10
C LEU A 38 2.73 -8.58 -5.78
N MET A 39 1.52 -9.04 -6.09
CA MET A 39 1.14 -10.45 -5.93
C MET A 39 2.00 -11.38 -6.79
N ASP A 40 2.29 -11.00 -8.04
CA ASP A 40 3.16 -11.76 -8.95
C ASP A 40 4.58 -11.97 -8.40
N VAL A 41 5.03 -11.11 -7.48
CA VAL A 41 6.35 -11.24 -6.84
C VAL A 41 6.29 -11.82 -5.43
N GLY A 42 5.11 -12.31 -4.99
CA GLY A 42 4.89 -13.07 -3.78
C GLY A 42 4.15 -12.36 -2.64
N PHE A 43 3.50 -11.22 -2.90
CA PHE A 43 2.60 -10.62 -1.90
C PHE A 43 1.24 -11.32 -1.88
N ASP A 44 0.63 -11.42 -0.70
CA ASP A 44 -0.74 -11.90 -0.54
C ASP A 44 -1.74 -10.76 -0.70
N LEU A 45 -2.88 -11.02 -1.34
CA LEU A 45 -4.00 -10.09 -1.36
C LEU A 45 -4.58 -9.94 0.06
N VAL A 46 -4.80 -8.71 0.52
CA VAL A 46 -5.61 -8.42 1.71
C VAL A 46 -6.99 -7.94 1.28
N ALA A 47 -7.03 -6.95 0.39
CA ALA A 47 -8.27 -6.34 -0.10
C ALA A 47 -8.06 -5.60 -1.43
N ASP A 48 -9.08 -5.58 -2.28
CA ASP A 48 -9.14 -4.78 -3.53
C ASP A 48 -10.40 -3.91 -3.53
N ASP A 49 -10.35 -2.76 -4.22
CA ASP A 49 -11.38 -1.70 -4.29
C ASP A 49 -11.74 -1.00 -2.96
N ARG A 50 -12.07 -1.76 -1.92
CA ARG A 50 -12.40 -1.26 -0.58
C ARG A 50 -11.57 -1.96 0.48
N VAL A 51 -10.90 -1.16 1.30
CA VAL A 51 -10.15 -1.63 2.48
C VAL A 51 -10.87 -1.12 3.72
N LEU A 52 -11.05 -1.99 4.71
CA LEU A 52 -11.47 -1.60 6.06
C LEU A 52 -10.21 -1.35 6.89
N LEU A 53 -10.14 -0.19 7.55
CA LEU A 53 -9.06 0.16 8.47
C LEU A 53 -9.59 0.23 9.90
N ASP A 54 -8.95 -0.53 10.78
CA ASP A 54 -9.09 -0.48 12.24
C ASP A 54 -7.70 -0.18 12.84
N GLY A 55 -7.46 1.09 13.14
CA GLY A 55 -6.12 1.61 13.40
C GLY A 55 -5.16 1.30 12.23
N ALA A 56 -4.08 0.57 12.52
CA ALA A 56 -3.11 0.13 11.52
C ALA A 56 -3.48 -1.19 10.83
N VAL A 57 -4.57 -1.86 11.22
CA VAL A 57 -4.95 -3.16 10.67
C VAL A 57 -5.87 -2.96 9.46
N ALA A 58 -5.46 -3.51 8.31
CA ALA A 58 -6.24 -3.53 7.09
C ALA A 58 -6.92 -4.88 6.89
N SER A 59 -8.16 -4.88 6.41
CA SER A 59 -8.92 -6.07 6.02
C SER A 59 -9.87 -5.78 4.86
N ALA A 60 -10.44 -6.82 4.24
CA ALA A 60 -11.49 -6.68 3.23
C ALA A 60 -12.89 -6.69 3.86
N PRO A 61 -13.86 -5.92 3.31
CA PRO A 61 -15.27 -6.20 3.55
C PRO A 61 -15.62 -7.62 3.13
N GLU A 62 -16.48 -8.30 3.89
CA GLU A 62 -16.84 -9.71 3.66
C GLU A 62 -17.26 -10.00 2.21
N ARG A 63 -18.04 -9.11 1.60
CA ARG A 63 -18.52 -9.26 0.22
C ARG A 63 -17.42 -9.18 -0.84
N LEU A 64 -16.28 -8.58 -0.52
CA LEU A 64 -15.15 -8.34 -1.44
C LEU A 64 -13.93 -9.21 -1.10
N ALA A 65 -13.99 -9.98 0.00
CA ALA A 65 -12.88 -10.82 0.44
C ALA A 65 -12.46 -11.83 -0.64
N GLY A 66 -11.16 -11.82 -0.96
CA GLY A 66 -10.55 -12.68 -1.98
C GLY A 66 -10.96 -12.38 -3.42
N LEU A 67 -11.64 -11.24 -3.67
CA LEU A 67 -11.96 -10.78 -5.02
C LEU A 67 -10.96 -9.73 -5.48
N ILE A 68 -10.61 -9.75 -6.77
CA ILE A 68 -9.77 -8.74 -7.40
C ILE A 68 -10.27 -8.43 -8.81
N GLU A 69 -10.38 -7.15 -9.16
CA GLU A 69 -10.70 -6.71 -10.52
C GLU A 69 -9.41 -6.64 -11.38
N VAL A 70 -9.38 -7.43 -12.44
CA VAL A 70 -8.32 -7.39 -13.46
C VAL A 70 -8.90 -6.75 -14.72
N ARG A 71 -8.56 -5.48 -14.96
CA ARG A 71 -9.09 -4.73 -16.10
C ARG A 71 -8.75 -5.41 -17.43
N GLY A 72 -9.75 -5.60 -18.28
CA GLY A 72 -9.61 -6.33 -19.55
C GLY A 72 -9.75 -7.85 -19.42
N VAL A 73 -9.86 -8.38 -18.20
CA VAL A 73 -10.08 -9.81 -17.92
C VAL A 73 -11.40 -10.03 -17.18
N GLY A 74 -11.65 -9.31 -16.08
CA GLY A 74 -12.86 -9.43 -15.26
C GLY A 74 -12.56 -9.47 -13.76
N ILE A 75 -13.54 -9.88 -12.95
CA ILE A 75 -13.39 -10.06 -11.51
C ILE A 75 -13.01 -11.52 -11.24
N LEU A 76 -11.89 -11.73 -10.54
CA LEU A 76 -11.36 -13.05 -10.21
C LEU A 76 -11.43 -13.31 -8.72
N ARG A 77 -11.44 -14.59 -8.34
CA ARG A 77 -11.26 -15.05 -6.96
C ARG A 77 -9.85 -15.61 -6.79
N THR A 78 -9.21 -15.28 -5.68
CA THR A 78 -7.85 -15.70 -5.35
C THR A 78 -7.70 -16.02 -3.87
N SER A 79 -6.58 -16.64 -3.51
CA SER A 79 -6.13 -16.75 -2.11
C SER A 79 -5.87 -15.35 -1.54
N PHE A 80 -6.21 -15.16 -0.28
CA PHE A 80 -6.07 -13.89 0.42
C PHE A 80 -5.78 -14.13 1.90
N VAL A 81 -5.23 -13.12 2.56
CA VAL A 81 -5.09 -13.07 4.02
C VAL A 81 -6.20 -12.20 4.60
N THR A 82 -6.71 -12.57 5.77
CA THR A 82 -7.88 -11.90 6.38
C THR A 82 -7.57 -10.49 6.88
N ASN A 83 -6.34 -10.26 7.31
CA ASN A 83 -5.85 -8.94 7.70
C ASN A 83 -4.33 -8.82 7.58
N ALA A 84 -3.84 -7.58 7.63
CA ALA A 84 -2.42 -7.25 7.71
C ALA A 84 -2.21 -5.92 8.45
N THR A 85 -1.06 -5.76 9.12
CA THR A 85 -0.68 -4.47 9.72
C THR A 85 -0.06 -3.58 8.66
N VAL A 86 -0.69 -2.45 8.33
CA VAL A 86 -0.18 -1.48 7.35
C VAL A 86 1.10 -0.84 7.88
N ARG A 87 2.23 -1.16 7.23
CA ARG A 87 3.54 -0.56 7.52
C ARG A 87 3.92 0.54 6.53
N LEU A 88 3.40 0.42 5.30
CA LEU A 88 3.70 1.30 4.19
C LEU A 88 2.40 1.71 3.49
N ARG A 89 2.23 3.00 3.23
CA ARG A 89 1.20 3.53 2.35
C ARG A 89 1.84 4.11 1.09
N VAL A 90 1.37 3.65 -0.06
CA VAL A 90 1.77 4.17 -1.38
C VAL A 90 0.62 5.00 -1.95
N CYS A 91 0.90 6.26 -2.22
CA CYS A 91 0.00 7.20 -2.88
C CYS A 91 0.40 7.30 -4.35
N LEU A 92 -0.42 6.77 -5.24
CA LEU A 92 -0.22 6.85 -6.68
C LEU A 92 -0.60 8.23 -7.21
N GLY A 93 0.32 8.83 -7.97
CA GLY A 93 0.14 10.12 -8.61
C GLY A 93 1.46 10.68 -9.12
N GLU A 94 1.42 11.92 -9.59
CA GLU A 94 2.60 12.65 -10.06
C GLU A 94 3.44 13.18 -8.90
N GLY A 95 4.74 13.39 -9.15
CA GLY A 95 5.63 14.04 -8.19
C GLY A 95 6.31 13.03 -7.27
N GLN A 96 7.08 12.11 -7.85
CA GLN A 96 7.99 11.23 -7.11
C GLN A 96 9.38 11.89 -6.98
N PRO A 97 9.69 12.61 -5.88
CA PRO A 97 10.98 13.26 -5.71
C PRO A 97 12.11 12.22 -5.61
N ARG A 98 13.32 12.62 -6.01
CA ARG A 98 14.53 11.77 -5.87
C ARG A 98 14.77 11.37 -4.41
N LEU A 99 14.61 12.31 -3.48
CA LEU A 99 14.64 12.09 -2.04
C LEU A 99 13.34 12.62 -1.45
N PRO A 100 12.40 11.75 -1.03
CA PRO A 100 11.13 12.18 -0.44
C PRO A 100 11.32 12.69 0.98
N GLU A 101 10.57 13.71 1.36
CA GLU A 101 10.48 14.16 2.75
C GLU A 101 9.81 13.09 3.64
N PRO A 102 10.19 13.00 4.92
CA PRO A 102 9.54 12.09 5.87
C PRO A 102 8.06 12.40 5.99
N CYS A 103 7.21 11.37 5.87
CA CYS A 103 5.78 11.53 5.97
C CYS A 103 5.15 10.27 6.53
N ARG A 104 4.25 10.45 7.51
CA ARG A 104 3.51 9.38 8.16
C ARG A 104 2.03 9.52 7.87
N ASP A 105 1.40 8.38 7.63
CA ASP A 105 -0.04 8.31 7.54
C ASP A 105 -0.63 8.57 8.93
N PRO A 106 -1.51 9.59 9.09
CA PRO A 106 -1.98 10.00 10.41
C PRO A 106 -2.95 9.02 11.07
N TRP A 107 -3.49 8.01 10.36
CA TRP A 107 -4.37 7.00 10.95
C TRP A 107 -3.63 5.70 11.24
N THR A 108 -2.80 5.25 10.31
CA THR A 108 -2.12 3.96 10.42
C THR A 108 -0.72 4.08 11.03
N GLY A 109 -0.13 5.27 11.05
CA GLY A 109 1.29 5.50 11.41
C GLY A 109 2.29 4.97 10.37
N ALA A 110 1.80 4.44 9.25
CA ALA A 110 2.62 3.88 8.18
C ALA A 110 3.52 4.95 7.52
N VAL A 111 4.69 4.55 7.03
CA VAL A 111 5.50 5.41 6.15
C VAL A 111 4.70 5.71 4.89
N MET A 112 4.71 6.95 4.41
CA MET A 112 4.05 7.32 3.16
C MET A 112 5.05 7.53 2.04
N LEU A 113 4.76 6.94 0.88
CA LEU A 113 5.47 7.20 -0.37
C LEU A 113 4.52 7.73 -1.42
N ARG A 114 4.99 8.68 -2.23
CA ARG A 114 4.35 9.08 -3.48
C ARG A 114 5.11 8.44 -4.63
N LEU A 115 4.44 7.59 -5.40
CA LEU A 115 5.06 6.86 -6.51
C LEU A 115 4.24 7.01 -7.77
N GLU A 116 4.94 7.08 -8.90
CA GLU A 116 4.30 7.04 -10.21
C GLU A 116 4.02 5.56 -10.60
N PRO A 117 2.77 5.21 -10.95
CA PRO A 117 2.38 3.81 -11.16
C PRO A 117 3.10 3.14 -12.35
N GLY A 118 3.49 3.92 -13.36
CA GLY A 118 4.21 3.45 -14.55
C GLY A 118 5.73 3.52 -14.44
N PHE A 119 6.28 4.02 -13.33
CA PHE A 119 7.71 4.21 -13.20
C PHE A 119 8.46 2.86 -13.16
N PRO A 120 9.52 2.66 -13.95
CA PRO A 120 10.30 1.42 -13.92
C PRO A 120 10.85 1.10 -12.53
N GLY A 121 10.50 -0.08 -12.01
CA GLY A 121 10.94 -0.55 -10.70
C GLY A 121 10.09 -0.05 -9.52
N THR A 122 8.87 0.43 -9.73
CA THR A 122 7.93 0.77 -8.65
C THR A 122 7.76 -0.38 -7.64
N VAL A 123 7.61 -1.62 -8.12
CA VAL A 123 7.55 -2.82 -7.25
C VAL A 123 8.82 -2.98 -6.41
N ALA A 124 10.00 -2.80 -7.00
CA ALA A 124 11.27 -2.92 -6.28
C ALA A 124 11.42 -1.83 -5.20
N ARG A 125 10.97 -0.60 -5.47
CA ARG A 125 10.95 0.49 -4.49
C ARG A 125 10.03 0.18 -3.31
N ILE A 126 8.83 -0.34 -3.59
CA ILE A 126 7.87 -0.75 -2.54
C ILE A 126 8.49 -1.84 -1.68
N ARG A 127 9.11 -2.86 -2.27
CA ARG A 127 9.79 -3.92 -1.50
C ARG A 127 10.94 -3.38 -0.65
N ALA A 128 11.77 -2.49 -1.19
CA ALA A 128 12.87 -1.89 -0.45
C ALA A 128 12.36 -1.04 0.74
N ALA A 129 11.34 -0.21 0.51
CA ALA A 129 10.73 0.60 1.55
C ALA A 129 10.04 -0.25 2.63
N LEU A 130 9.34 -1.32 2.25
CA LEU A 130 8.71 -2.22 3.21
C LEU A 130 9.77 -2.93 4.05
N LYS A 131 10.85 -3.44 3.44
CA LYS A 131 12.00 -4.00 4.17
C LYS A 131 12.56 -3.00 5.19
N ALA A 132 12.64 -1.72 4.83
CA ALA A 132 13.09 -0.68 5.75
C ALA A 132 12.09 -0.41 6.89
N CYS A 133 10.78 -0.42 6.60
CA CYS A 133 9.74 -0.32 7.62
C CYS A 133 9.75 -1.51 8.60
N CYS A 134 10.17 -2.69 8.15
CA CYS A 134 10.26 -3.90 8.96
C CYS A 134 11.67 -4.11 9.58
N GLY A 135 12.57 -3.13 9.48
CA GLY A 135 13.91 -3.19 10.08
C GLY A 135 14.91 -4.13 9.39
N THR A 136 14.57 -4.68 8.22
CA THR A 136 15.50 -5.46 7.39
C THR A 136 16.49 -4.55 6.66
N TYR A 137 16.02 -3.38 6.21
CA TYR A 137 16.86 -2.28 5.72
C TYR A 137 16.80 -1.12 6.73
N GLU A 138 17.76 -0.20 6.63
CA GLU A 138 17.82 1.00 7.47
C GLU A 138 17.49 2.25 6.66
N TRP A 139 16.72 3.16 7.25
CA TRP A 139 16.50 4.50 6.72
C TRP A 139 17.68 5.38 7.09
N VAL A 140 18.51 5.75 6.11
CA VAL A 140 19.58 6.75 6.32
C VAL A 140 19.10 8.16 5.98
N ALA A 141 18.18 8.27 5.02
CA ALA A 141 17.54 9.52 4.61
C ALA A 141 16.16 9.27 3.99
N GLY A 142 15.25 10.24 4.10
CA GLY A 142 14.01 10.32 3.35
C GLY A 142 12.76 9.78 4.08
N ALA A 143 11.82 9.21 3.33
CA ALA A 143 10.43 9.02 3.75
C ALA A 143 10.19 8.38 5.14
N GLY A 144 11.06 7.48 5.57
CA GLY A 144 10.94 6.77 6.84
C GLY A 144 11.75 7.33 8.00
N GLU A 145 12.54 8.39 7.81
CA GLU A 145 13.26 9.04 8.90
C GLU A 145 12.28 9.46 10.01
N ASN A 146 12.72 9.32 11.26
CA ASN A 146 11.98 9.90 12.37
C ASN A 146 12.05 11.40 12.20
N VAL A 147 10.89 12.04 12.05
CA VAL A 147 10.76 13.48 12.27
C VAL A 147 11.02 13.67 13.76
N ALA A 148 12.29 13.79 14.14
CA ALA A 148 12.64 14.14 15.51
C ALA A 148 11.93 15.46 15.81
N GLU A 149 11.14 15.44 16.88
CA GLU A 149 10.51 16.61 17.49
C GLU A 149 11.54 17.75 17.49
N THR A 150 11.31 18.75 16.64
CA THR A 150 11.98 20.03 16.72
C THR A 150 11.04 21.02 17.38
#